data_AF-A0A6I3SJK3-F1
#
_entry.id   AF-A0A6I3SJK3-F1
#
_cell.length_a   1.000
_cell.length_b   1.000
_cell.length_c   1.000
_cell.angle_alpha   90.00
_cell.angle_beta   90.00
_cell.angle_gamma   90.00
#
_symmetry.space_group_name_H-M   'P 1'
#
loop_
_entity.id
_entity.type
_entity.pdbx_description
1 polymer ?
#
loop_
_entity_poly.entity_id
_entity_poly.type
_entity_poly.pdbx_seq_one_letter_code
_entity_poly.pdbx_strand_id
1 'polypeptide(L)'
;MKRWLTTIVLGSSLLMAPAAFAADATTTTDPVLSPVITTDDSSLTDPVSTSADSGKMTAAERQAWKSALAPKQEQLKSLRQQVKDLRGKLKAETQLNKDARHSLQGSLSKEQKQTLKTSLQPNAEQRKALHEELKNLQGQRKQAVEALKAARSAHDLNAAQAALDQLINLEQQLLDKGNQLLTVKGSIHDILTNAAQPAPVQWAAANQQ
;
A
#
# COMPACT_ATOMS: atom_id res chain seq x y z
N MET A 1 21.64 40.31 -19.42
CA MET A 1 20.92 39.09 -19.00
C MET A 1 21.74 37.88 -19.42
N LYS A 2 22.49 37.25 -18.51
CA LYS A 2 23.37 36.10 -18.82
C LYS A 2 22.62 34.81 -18.48
N ARG A 3 22.30 34.01 -19.50
CA ARG A 3 21.69 32.68 -19.36
C ARG A 3 22.81 31.65 -19.21
N TRP A 4 22.81 30.93 -18.09
CA TRP A 4 23.67 29.76 -17.88
C TRP A 4 22.88 28.51 -18.25
N LEU A 5 23.39 27.76 -19.22
CA LEU A 5 22.91 26.44 -19.61
C LEU A 5 23.70 25.40 -18.80
N THR A 6 23.02 24.66 -17.94
CA THR A 6 23.64 23.56 -17.18
C THR A 6 23.28 22.24 -17.86
N THR A 7 24.28 21.61 -18.45
CA THR A 7 24.20 20.27 -19.04
C THR A 7 24.15 19.23 -17.92
N ILE A 8 23.08 18.43 -17.85
CA ILE A 8 22.96 17.30 -16.92
C ILE A 8 23.40 16.03 -17.64
N VAL A 9 24.47 15.41 -17.11
CA VAL A 9 24.96 14.09 -17.52
C VAL A 9 24.00 13.02 -16.98
N LEU A 10 23.43 12.20 -17.87
CA LEU A 10 22.68 11.00 -17.49
C LEU A 10 23.67 9.93 -17.02
N GLY A 11 23.64 9.62 -15.72
CA GLY A 11 24.32 8.48 -15.14
C GLY A 11 23.51 7.20 -15.32
N SER A 12 24.02 6.28 -16.14
CA SER A 12 23.55 4.90 -16.25
C SER A 12 23.69 4.19 -14.90
N SER A 13 22.57 3.80 -14.29
CA SER A 13 22.58 2.94 -13.09
C SER A 13 22.25 1.50 -13.46
N LEU A 14 23.14 0.62 -12.98
CA LEU A 14 23.22 -0.83 -13.11
C LEU A 14 21.89 -1.57 -12.89
N LEU A 15 21.69 -2.59 -13.73
CA LEU A 15 20.77 -3.70 -13.53
C LEU A 15 21.18 -4.50 -12.28
N MET A 16 20.28 -4.62 -11.30
CA MET A 16 20.38 -5.63 -10.23
C MET A 16 19.57 -6.86 -10.63
N ALA A 17 20.25 -8.01 -10.66
CA ALA A 17 19.67 -9.33 -10.90
C ALA A 17 18.81 -9.80 -9.71
N PRO A 18 17.76 -10.61 -9.96
CA PRO A 18 17.01 -11.27 -8.89
C PRO A 18 17.77 -12.50 -8.35
N ALA A 19 17.88 -12.60 -7.03
CA ALA A 19 18.37 -13.77 -6.32
C ALA A 19 17.36 -14.94 -6.41
N ALA A 20 17.83 -16.10 -6.86
CA ALA A 20 17.10 -17.35 -6.83
C ALA A 20 17.14 -17.95 -5.42
N PHE A 21 15.98 -18.23 -4.84
CA PHE A 21 15.88 -19.07 -3.64
C PHE A 21 15.98 -20.53 -4.05
N ALA A 22 17.11 -21.15 -3.72
CA ALA A 22 17.24 -22.60 -3.64
C ALA A 22 16.64 -23.04 -2.30
N ALA A 23 15.56 -23.84 -2.35
CA ALA A 23 15.10 -24.60 -1.19
C ALA A 23 15.56 -26.04 -1.39
N ASP A 24 16.46 -26.42 -0.50
CA ASP A 24 17.13 -27.70 -0.38
C ASP A 24 16.11 -28.82 -0.12
N ALA A 25 16.28 -29.94 -0.84
CA ALA A 25 15.47 -31.14 -0.71
C ALA A 25 16.37 -32.24 -0.16
N THR A 26 16.24 -32.58 1.12
CA THR A 26 16.74 -33.85 1.66
C THR A 26 15.97 -34.26 2.90
N THR A 27 15.09 -35.26 2.78
CA THR A 27 14.97 -36.28 3.83
C THR A 27 14.58 -37.62 3.21
N THR A 28 15.61 -38.43 3.03
CA THR A 28 15.59 -39.87 2.80
C THR A 28 15.05 -40.59 4.02
N THR A 29 14.08 -41.49 3.84
CA THR A 29 14.01 -42.75 4.59
C THR A 29 13.45 -43.86 3.71
N ASP A 30 14.15 -44.98 3.81
CA ASP A 30 14.23 -46.20 3.00
C ASP A 30 12.95 -47.07 2.83
N PRO A 31 13.04 -48.11 1.96
CA PRO A 31 11.92 -48.88 1.45
C PRO A 31 11.65 -50.18 2.23
N VAL A 32 10.39 -50.65 2.19
CA VAL A 32 10.06 -52.06 2.45
C VAL A 32 9.25 -52.61 1.28
N LEU A 33 9.87 -53.60 0.65
CA LEU A 33 9.33 -54.50 -0.37
C LEU A 33 8.20 -55.37 0.20
N SER A 34 7.09 -55.51 -0.52
CA SER A 34 6.67 -56.78 -1.12
C SER A 34 5.29 -56.71 -1.82
N PRO A 35 5.04 -57.59 -2.80
CA PRO A 35 4.05 -57.37 -3.86
C PRO A 35 2.76 -58.16 -3.64
N VAL A 36 1.63 -57.61 -4.10
CA VAL A 36 0.45 -58.39 -4.48
C VAL A 36 0.08 -58.00 -5.90
N ILE A 37 0.22 -58.99 -6.78
CA ILE A 37 -0.29 -59.01 -8.14
C ILE A 37 -1.73 -59.49 -8.03
N THR A 38 -2.69 -58.66 -8.46
CA THR A 38 -3.99 -59.15 -8.91
C THR A 38 -4.32 -58.47 -10.23
N THR A 39 -4.33 -59.32 -11.25
CA THR A 39 -4.69 -59.12 -12.66
C THR A 39 -6.20 -58.90 -12.84
N ASP A 40 -6.55 -58.41 -14.03
CA ASP A 40 -7.89 -58.18 -14.59
C ASP A 40 -8.63 -56.96 -14.02
N ASP A 41 -9.11 -56.00 -14.82
CA ASP A 41 -9.95 -56.22 -15.99
C ASP A 41 -9.89 -55.02 -16.96
N SER A 42 -9.99 -55.34 -18.24
CA SER A 42 -10.06 -54.40 -19.34
C SER A 42 -11.46 -53.80 -19.41
N SER A 43 -11.58 -52.51 -19.10
CA SER A 43 -12.75 -51.74 -19.49
C SER A 43 -12.29 -50.49 -20.24
N LEU A 44 -12.32 -50.62 -21.57
CA LEU A 44 -12.44 -49.53 -22.52
C LEU A 44 -13.67 -48.69 -22.14
N THR A 45 -13.46 -47.55 -21.50
CA THR A 45 -14.40 -46.44 -21.54
C THR A 45 -13.67 -45.21 -22.04
N ASP A 46 -13.88 -44.98 -23.34
CA ASP A 46 -13.92 -43.73 -24.09
C ASP A 46 -13.06 -42.54 -23.62
N PRO A 47 -12.28 -41.92 -24.53
CA PRO A 47 -11.78 -40.58 -24.28
C PRO A 47 -13.00 -39.66 -24.16
N VAL A 48 -13.30 -39.21 -22.95
CA VAL A 48 -14.21 -38.07 -22.75
C VAL A 48 -13.62 -36.91 -23.53
N SER A 49 -14.22 -36.68 -24.69
CA SER A 49 -14.04 -35.54 -25.54
C SER A 49 -13.99 -34.28 -24.67
N THR A 50 -12.81 -33.70 -24.63
CA THR A 50 -12.56 -32.30 -24.31
C THR A 50 -13.42 -31.43 -25.22
N SER A 51 -14.68 -31.23 -24.83
CA SER A 51 -15.48 -30.12 -25.32
C SER A 51 -14.94 -28.85 -24.67
N ALA A 52 -13.99 -28.23 -25.36
CA ALA A 52 -13.70 -26.80 -25.23
C ALA A 52 -14.90 -26.01 -25.76
N ASP A 53 -16.07 -26.19 -25.14
CA ASP A 53 -17.18 -25.29 -25.32
C ASP A 53 -16.80 -24.03 -24.53
N SER A 54 -16.67 -22.91 -25.24
CA SER A 54 -16.46 -21.60 -24.65
C SER A 54 -17.78 -21.14 -24.01
N GLY A 55 -18.22 -21.92 -23.03
CA GLY A 55 -19.55 -21.94 -22.47
C GLY A 55 -19.92 -20.58 -21.93
N LYS A 56 -20.79 -19.88 -22.66
CA LYS A 56 -21.37 -18.63 -22.19
C LYS A 56 -22.15 -18.94 -20.92
N MET A 57 -21.69 -18.37 -19.81
CA MET A 57 -22.34 -18.47 -18.50
C MET A 57 -23.85 -18.24 -18.61
N THR A 58 -24.64 -19.18 -18.08
CA THR A 58 -26.10 -19.11 -18.10
C THR A 58 -26.59 -17.89 -17.32
N ALA A 59 -27.83 -17.47 -17.53
CA ALA A 59 -28.41 -16.34 -16.79
C ALA A 59 -28.49 -16.62 -15.28
N ALA A 60 -28.82 -17.87 -14.91
CA ALA A 60 -28.90 -18.31 -13.52
C ALA A 60 -27.53 -18.27 -12.83
N GLU A 61 -26.49 -18.80 -13.48
CA GLU A 61 -25.12 -18.75 -12.96
C GLU A 61 -24.64 -17.31 -12.81
N ARG A 62 -24.88 -16.45 -13.80
CA ARG A 62 -24.53 -15.02 -13.71
C ARG A 62 -25.20 -14.34 -12.53
N GLN A 63 -26.45 -14.67 -12.24
CA GLN A 63 -27.16 -14.13 -11.10
C GLN A 63 -26.57 -14.64 -9.78
N ALA A 64 -26.30 -15.95 -9.66
CA ALA A 64 -25.65 -16.53 -8.49
C ALA A 64 -24.27 -15.90 -8.24
N TRP A 65 -23.48 -15.71 -9.30
CA TRP A 65 -22.16 -15.09 -9.25
C TRP A 65 -22.23 -13.64 -8.78
N LYS A 66 -23.19 -12.85 -9.29
CA LYS A 66 -23.43 -11.48 -8.82
C LYS A 66 -23.80 -11.44 -7.34
N SER A 67 -24.75 -12.27 -6.93
CA SER A 67 -25.19 -12.37 -5.54
C SER A 67 -24.05 -12.76 -4.60
N ALA A 68 -23.21 -13.71 -5.01
CA ALA A 68 -22.05 -14.16 -4.23
C ALA A 68 -20.99 -13.06 -4.03
N LEU A 69 -20.80 -12.17 -5.01
CA LEU A 69 -19.80 -11.10 -4.92
C LEU A 69 -20.33 -9.78 -4.36
N ALA A 70 -21.63 -9.54 -4.41
CA ALA A 70 -22.27 -8.30 -3.98
C ALA A 70 -21.81 -7.78 -2.60
N PRO A 71 -21.78 -8.58 -1.51
CA PRO A 71 -21.39 -8.06 -0.19
C PRO A 71 -19.95 -7.52 -0.17
N LYS A 72 -19.01 -8.23 -0.79
CA LYS A 72 -17.59 -7.81 -0.88
C LYS A 72 -17.43 -6.55 -1.74
N GLN A 73 -18.23 -6.43 -2.80
CA GLN A 73 -18.22 -5.24 -3.65
C GLN A 73 -18.71 -4.00 -2.90
N GLU A 74 -19.76 -4.12 -2.08
CA GLU A 74 -20.27 -2.99 -1.29
C GLU A 74 -19.28 -2.59 -0.18
N GLN A 75 -18.69 -3.57 0.51
CA GLN A 75 -17.62 -3.32 1.48
C GLN A 75 -16.44 -2.58 0.83
N LEU A 76 -15.99 -3.04 -0.34
CA LEU A 76 -14.89 -2.42 -1.09
C LEU A 76 -15.22 -0.99 -1.52
N LYS A 77 -16.47 -0.71 -1.88
CA LYS A 77 -16.93 0.65 -2.23
C LYS A 77 -16.84 1.58 -1.02
N SER A 78 -17.30 1.13 0.15
CA SER A 78 -17.17 1.90 1.41
C SER A 78 -15.70 2.19 1.74
N LEU A 79 -14.84 1.16 1.71
CA LEU A 79 -13.41 1.33 1.99
C LEU A 79 -12.73 2.31 1.01
N ARG A 80 -13.04 2.21 -0.28
CA ARG A 80 -12.53 3.15 -1.29
C ARG A 80 -12.94 4.59 -1.03
N GLN A 81 -14.16 4.81 -0.56
CA GLN A 81 -14.65 6.13 -0.19
C GLN A 81 -13.87 6.66 1.02
N GLN A 82 -13.67 5.85 2.06
CA GLN A 82 -12.85 6.23 3.22
C GLN A 82 -11.40 6.57 2.83
N VAL A 83 -10.78 5.79 1.94
CA VAL A 83 -9.42 6.06 1.43
C VAL A 83 -9.38 7.39 0.66
N LYS A 84 -10.43 7.69 -0.12
CA LYS A 84 -10.55 8.97 -0.85
C LYS A 84 -10.65 10.15 0.12
N ASP A 85 -11.46 10.02 1.16
CA ASP A 85 -11.64 11.06 2.17
C ASP A 85 -10.36 11.29 2.97
N LEU A 86 -9.66 10.21 3.35
CA LEU A 86 -8.36 10.26 3.99
C LEU A 86 -7.31 10.97 3.13
N ARG A 87 -7.28 10.72 1.82
CA ARG A 87 -6.42 11.47 0.89
C ARG A 87 -6.73 12.96 0.87
N GLY A 88 -8.02 13.32 1.00
CA GLY A 88 -8.44 14.72 1.18
C GLY A 88 -7.83 15.34 2.43
N LYS A 89 -7.96 14.67 3.58
CA LYS A 89 -7.38 15.11 4.87
C LYS A 89 -5.85 15.24 4.78
N LEU A 90 -5.16 14.27 4.20
CA LEU A 90 -3.71 14.30 4.00
C LEU A 90 -3.24 15.48 3.14
N LYS A 91 -4.00 15.86 2.11
CA LYS A 91 -3.71 17.06 1.29
C LYS A 91 -3.89 18.34 2.10
N ALA A 92 -4.98 18.47 2.83
CA ALA A 92 -5.24 19.63 3.69
C ALA A 92 -4.13 19.81 4.73
N GLU A 93 -3.76 18.74 5.44
CA GLU A 93 -2.64 18.74 6.39
C GLU A 93 -1.30 19.09 5.76
N THR A 94 -1.07 18.66 4.51
CA THR A 94 0.15 19.05 3.79
C THR A 94 0.19 20.55 3.53
N GLN A 95 -0.95 21.14 3.21
CA GLN A 95 -1.07 22.58 2.97
C GLN A 95 -0.87 23.37 4.27
N LEU A 96 -1.52 22.98 5.37
CA LEU A 96 -1.30 23.59 6.70
C LEU A 96 0.17 23.57 7.10
N ASN A 97 0.83 22.42 6.94
CA ASN A 97 2.27 22.28 7.18
C ASN A 97 3.13 23.20 6.31
N LYS A 98 2.74 23.43 5.05
CA LYS A 98 3.44 24.33 4.14
C LYS A 98 3.27 25.78 4.60
N ASP A 99 2.07 26.17 4.96
CA ASP A 99 1.75 27.53 5.40
C ASP A 99 2.43 27.86 6.73
N ALA A 100 2.43 26.93 7.69
CA ALA A 100 3.16 27.08 8.96
C ALA A 100 4.69 27.18 8.77
N ARG A 101 5.26 26.50 7.76
CA ARG A 101 6.69 26.68 7.42
C ARG A 101 6.96 28.05 6.81
N HIS A 102 6.06 28.54 5.97
CA HIS A 102 6.21 29.86 5.36
C HIS A 102 6.08 30.98 6.39
N SER A 103 5.20 30.87 7.39
CA SER A 103 5.09 31.88 8.45
C SER A 103 6.33 31.96 9.34
N LEU A 104 7.08 30.85 9.49
CA LEU A 104 8.36 30.81 10.20
C LEU A 104 9.55 31.33 9.37
N GLN A 105 9.36 31.55 8.07
CA GLN A 105 10.45 31.92 7.18
C GLN A 105 10.91 33.35 7.46
N GLY A 106 12.04 33.47 8.17
CA GLY A 106 12.67 34.75 8.48
C GLY A 106 12.47 35.23 9.92
N SER A 107 11.54 34.64 10.67
CA SER A 107 11.31 34.97 12.09
C SER A 107 12.25 34.23 13.05
N LEU A 108 12.82 33.10 12.62
CA LEU A 108 13.66 32.27 13.47
C LEU A 108 15.16 32.61 13.37
N SER A 109 15.81 32.67 14.53
CA SER A 109 17.27 32.73 14.67
C SER A 109 17.95 31.45 14.15
N LYS A 110 19.28 31.47 13.98
CA LYS A 110 20.05 30.29 13.54
C LYS A 110 19.90 29.11 14.51
N GLU A 111 19.97 29.38 15.81
CA GLU A 111 19.83 28.38 16.87
C GLU A 111 18.43 27.78 16.88
N GLN A 112 17.38 28.62 16.81
CA GLN A 112 15.99 28.16 16.73
C GLN A 112 15.74 27.28 15.50
N LYS A 113 16.31 27.64 14.35
CA LYS A 113 16.23 26.81 13.13
C LYS A 113 16.89 25.44 13.32
N GLN A 114 18.04 25.38 13.98
CA GLN A 114 18.75 24.13 14.23
C GLN A 114 17.99 23.23 15.21
N THR A 115 17.44 23.80 16.29
CA THR A 115 16.56 23.08 17.22
C THR A 115 15.33 22.55 16.50
N LEU A 116 14.63 23.39 15.74
CA LEU A 116 13.44 22.99 14.98
C LEU A 116 13.75 21.87 13.98
N LYS A 117 14.88 21.95 13.26
CA LYS A 117 15.31 20.91 12.33
C LYS A 117 15.51 19.57 13.05
N THR A 118 16.14 19.60 14.22
CA THR A 118 16.39 18.41 15.04
C THR A 118 15.06 17.81 15.53
N SER A 119 14.13 18.63 16.01
CA SER A 119 12.79 18.20 16.44
C SER A 119 11.96 17.58 15.32
N LEU A 120 12.12 18.07 14.08
CA LEU A 120 11.37 17.58 12.91
C LEU A 120 11.97 16.31 12.29
N GLN A 121 13.23 16.01 12.52
CA GLN A 121 13.94 14.90 11.88
C GLN A 121 13.23 13.53 12.02
N PRO A 122 12.86 13.05 13.23
CA PRO A 122 12.24 11.73 13.37
C PRO A 122 10.91 11.64 12.59
N ASN A 123 10.10 12.70 12.64
CA ASN A 123 8.85 12.78 11.89
C ASN A 123 9.10 12.78 10.37
N ALA A 124 10.17 13.41 9.89
CA ALA A 124 10.52 13.44 8.48
C ALA A 124 10.91 12.05 7.96
N GLU A 125 11.67 11.28 8.75
CA GLU A 125 12.07 9.90 8.46
C GLU A 125 10.86 8.96 8.46
N GLN A 126 10.01 9.03 9.49
CA GLN A 126 8.79 8.23 9.58
C GLN A 126 7.83 8.55 8.42
N ARG A 127 7.66 9.82 8.07
CA ARG A 127 6.86 10.25 6.92
C ARG A 127 7.38 9.65 5.61
N LYS A 128 8.71 9.60 5.42
CA LYS A 128 9.32 9.03 4.23
C LYS A 128 9.06 7.52 4.15
N ALA A 129 9.25 6.80 5.26
CA ALA A 129 8.99 5.36 5.34
C ALA A 129 7.53 5.04 5.00
N LEU A 130 6.57 5.74 5.64
CA LEU A 130 5.14 5.57 5.38
C LEU A 130 4.76 5.87 3.93
N HIS A 131 5.42 6.83 3.29
CA HIS A 131 5.17 7.16 1.88
C HIS A 131 5.59 6.02 0.94
N GLU A 132 6.76 5.40 1.18
CA GLU A 132 7.20 4.24 0.39
C GLU A 132 6.31 3.02 0.62
N GLU A 133 5.89 2.77 1.86
CA GLU A 133 4.93 1.70 2.18
C GLU A 133 3.59 1.90 1.44
N LEU A 134 3.02 3.12 1.51
CA LEU A 134 1.78 3.45 0.80
C LEU A 134 1.92 3.31 -0.72
N LYS A 135 3.09 3.66 -1.27
CA LYS A 135 3.37 3.50 -2.71
C LYS A 135 3.43 2.01 -3.09
N ASN A 136 4.07 1.17 -2.27
CA ASN A 136 4.11 -0.27 -2.48
C ASN A 136 2.70 -0.88 -2.42
N LEU A 137 1.90 -0.53 -1.41
CA LEU A 137 0.50 -0.97 -1.28
C LEU A 137 -0.35 -0.56 -2.49
N GLN A 138 -0.15 0.65 -3.03
CA GLN A 138 -0.83 1.07 -4.26
C GLN A 138 -0.41 0.23 -5.48
N GLY A 139 0.85 -0.20 -5.55
CA GLY A 139 1.33 -1.14 -6.57
C GLY A 139 0.62 -2.49 -6.48
N GLN A 140 0.61 -3.09 -5.28
CA GLN A 140 -0.08 -4.35 -5.00
C GLN A 140 -1.59 -4.26 -5.29
N ARG A 141 -2.22 -3.14 -4.95
CA ARG A 141 -3.63 -2.89 -5.25
C ARG A 141 -3.91 -2.90 -6.75
N LYS A 142 -3.04 -2.32 -7.57
CA LYS A 142 -3.20 -2.37 -9.04
C LYS A 142 -3.12 -3.81 -9.54
N GLN A 143 -2.17 -4.60 -9.04
CA GLN A 143 -2.04 -6.01 -9.38
C GLN A 143 -3.31 -6.80 -8.99
N ALA A 144 -3.84 -6.60 -7.79
CA ALA A 144 -5.08 -7.24 -7.34
C ALA A 144 -6.31 -6.85 -8.17
N VAL A 145 -6.37 -5.62 -8.70
CA VAL A 145 -7.43 -5.20 -9.64
C VAL A 145 -7.33 -5.97 -10.95
N GLU A 146 -6.12 -6.12 -11.51
CA GLU A 146 -5.93 -6.90 -12.74
C GLU A 146 -6.23 -8.39 -12.52
N ALA A 147 -5.85 -8.96 -11.37
CA ALA A 147 -6.22 -10.33 -10.99
C ALA A 147 -7.75 -10.52 -10.93
N LEU A 148 -8.47 -9.57 -10.31
CA LEU A 148 -9.93 -9.59 -10.29
C LEU A 148 -10.53 -9.50 -11.70
N LYS A 149 -9.96 -8.65 -12.56
CA LYS A 149 -10.41 -8.52 -13.95
C LYS A 149 -10.19 -9.82 -14.73
N ALA A 150 -9.03 -10.45 -14.59
CA ALA A 150 -8.71 -11.73 -15.21
C ALA A 150 -9.67 -12.83 -14.73
N ALA A 151 -9.90 -12.96 -13.42
CA ALA A 151 -10.82 -13.93 -12.85
C ALA A 151 -12.26 -13.76 -13.37
N ARG A 152 -12.70 -12.50 -13.55
CA ARG A 152 -14.01 -12.18 -14.14
C ARG A 152 -14.12 -12.60 -15.59
N SER A 153 -13.08 -12.33 -16.39
CA SER A 153 -13.02 -12.75 -17.79
C SER A 153 -12.97 -14.27 -17.95
N ALA A 154 -12.37 -14.97 -16.98
CA ALA A 154 -12.32 -16.43 -16.94
C ALA A 154 -13.56 -17.08 -16.32
N HIS A 155 -14.56 -16.29 -15.87
CA HIS A 155 -15.72 -16.77 -15.12
C HIS A 155 -15.38 -17.59 -13.85
N ASP A 156 -14.19 -17.40 -13.28
CA ASP A 156 -13.74 -18.08 -12.08
C ASP A 156 -14.23 -17.34 -10.83
N LEU A 157 -15.29 -17.88 -10.20
CA LEU A 157 -15.87 -17.30 -8.99
C LEU A 157 -14.89 -17.32 -7.81
N ASN A 158 -14.13 -18.41 -7.64
CA ASN A 158 -13.21 -18.58 -6.51
C ASN A 158 -12.06 -17.58 -6.62
N ALA A 159 -11.44 -17.46 -7.80
CA ALA A 159 -10.40 -16.47 -8.05
C ALA A 159 -10.93 -15.04 -7.92
N ALA A 160 -12.17 -14.76 -8.35
CA ALA A 160 -12.77 -13.44 -8.19
C ALA A 160 -13.04 -13.09 -6.71
N GLN A 161 -13.48 -14.06 -5.91
CA GLN A 161 -13.64 -13.89 -4.46
C GLN A 161 -12.31 -13.64 -3.77
N ALA A 162 -11.28 -14.43 -4.07
CA ALA A 162 -9.94 -14.27 -3.51
C ALA A 162 -9.33 -12.90 -3.87
N ALA A 163 -9.49 -12.46 -5.12
CA ALA A 163 -9.01 -11.14 -5.55
C ALA A 163 -9.78 -9.99 -4.85
N LEU A 164 -11.08 -10.15 -4.58
CA LEU A 164 -11.85 -9.18 -3.79
C LEU A 164 -11.40 -9.13 -2.33
N ASP A 165 -11.11 -10.27 -1.70
CA ASP A 165 -10.56 -10.31 -0.34
C ASP A 165 -9.21 -9.62 -0.25
N GLN A 166 -8.34 -9.89 -1.22
CA GLN A 166 -7.04 -9.22 -1.31
C GLN A 166 -7.22 -7.69 -1.46
N LEU A 167 -8.16 -7.23 -2.28
CA LEU A 167 -8.46 -5.80 -2.42
C LEU A 167 -8.99 -5.19 -1.12
N ILE A 168 -9.89 -5.87 -0.42
CA ILE A 168 -10.42 -5.41 0.87
C ILE A 168 -9.29 -5.24 1.89
N ASN A 169 -8.42 -6.25 2.02
CA ASN A 169 -7.27 -6.20 2.92
C ASN A 169 -6.31 -5.06 2.56
N LEU A 170 -6.02 -4.87 1.26
CA LEU A 170 -5.15 -3.78 0.79
C LEU A 170 -5.75 -2.39 1.04
N GLU A 171 -7.06 -2.20 0.88
CA GLU A 171 -7.70 -0.92 1.20
C GLU A 171 -7.71 -0.64 2.71
N GLN A 172 -7.87 -1.67 3.56
CA GLN A 172 -7.72 -1.54 5.02
C GLN A 172 -6.29 -1.12 5.40
N GLN A 173 -5.27 -1.77 4.85
CA GLN A 173 -3.87 -1.39 5.09
C GLN A 173 -3.58 0.04 4.61
N LEU A 174 -4.14 0.46 3.47
CA LEU A 174 -4.03 1.84 2.99
C LEU A 174 -4.68 2.85 3.95
N LEU A 175 -5.81 2.50 4.58
CA LEU A 175 -6.44 3.33 5.61
C LEU A 175 -5.56 3.44 6.84
N ASP A 176 -5.07 2.32 7.36
CA ASP A 176 -4.27 2.28 8.58
C ASP A 176 -2.97 3.09 8.41
N LYS A 177 -2.23 2.82 7.34
CA LYS A 177 -0.99 3.55 7.02
C LYS A 177 -1.24 5.00 6.67
N GLY A 178 -2.36 5.31 6.01
CA GLY A 178 -2.77 6.68 5.73
C GLY A 178 -3.10 7.47 6.99
N ASN A 179 -3.73 6.84 7.99
CA ASN A 179 -4.02 7.44 9.29
C ASN A 179 -2.72 7.67 10.09
N GLN A 180 -1.79 6.71 10.08
CA GLN A 180 -0.45 6.91 10.67
C GLN A 180 0.27 8.12 10.03
N LEU A 181 0.21 8.24 8.70
CA LEU A 181 0.79 9.39 7.99
C LEU A 181 0.09 10.70 8.35
N LEU A 182 -1.23 10.67 8.58
CA LEU A 182 -1.99 11.83 9.01
C LEU A 182 -1.56 12.28 10.41
N THR A 183 -1.39 11.35 11.35
CA THR A 183 -0.85 11.65 12.70
C THR A 183 0.53 12.29 12.63
N VAL A 184 1.46 11.73 11.85
CA VAL A 184 2.80 12.31 11.67
C VAL A 184 2.73 13.73 11.11
N LYS A 185 1.82 14.00 10.17
CA LYS A 185 1.62 15.35 9.63
C LYS A 185 1.06 16.32 10.66
N GLY A 186 0.13 15.87 11.50
CA GLY A 186 -0.39 16.66 12.62
C GLY A 186 0.72 17.01 13.61
N SER A 187 1.55 16.03 14.00
CA SER A 187 2.70 16.29 14.89
C SER A 187 3.72 17.26 14.29
N ILE A 188 3.97 17.19 12.98
CA ILE A 188 4.82 18.19 12.29
C ILE A 188 4.17 19.58 12.38
N HIS A 189 2.87 19.68 12.17
CA HIS A 189 2.14 20.95 12.24
C HIS A 189 2.24 21.55 13.64
N ASP A 190 2.01 20.74 14.69
CA ASP A 190 2.12 21.17 16.09
C ASP A 190 3.53 21.66 16.44
N ILE A 191 4.58 20.96 15.97
CA ILE A 191 5.97 21.41 16.16
C ILE A 191 6.20 22.77 15.50
N LEU A 192 5.65 22.99 14.29
CA LEU A 192 5.80 24.25 13.56
C LEU A 192 5.03 25.40 14.23
N THR A 193 3.80 25.17 14.66
CA THR A 193 2.99 26.19 15.33
C THR A 193 3.56 26.55 16.69
N ASN A 194 4.05 25.58 17.46
CA ASN A 194 4.74 25.83 18.73
C ASN A 194 6.03 26.64 18.53
N ALA A 195 6.78 26.38 17.46
CA ALA A 195 7.97 27.17 17.13
C ALA A 195 7.65 28.62 16.72
N ALA A 196 6.41 28.91 16.31
CA ALA A 196 5.98 30.25 15.94
C ALA A 196 5.54 31.09 17.15
N GLN A 197 5.29 30.48 18.31
CA GLN A 197 4.88 31.20 19.51
C GLN A 197 6.06 31.98 20.09
N PRO A 198 5.89 33.28 20.39
CA PRO A 198 6.93 34.05 21.06
C PRO A 198 7.20 33.42 22.43
N ALA A 199 8.47 33.39 22.85
CA ALA A 199 8.82 32.93 24.18
C ALA A 199 7.99 33.73 25.21
N PRO A 200 7.35 33.07 26.20
CA PRO A 200 6.57 33.77 27.20
C PRO A 200 7.47 34.82 27.83
N VAL A 201 7.07 36.08 27.69
CA VAL A 201 7.79 37.21 28.28
C VAL A 201 7.73 36.98 29.78
N GLN A 202 8.83 36.47 30.35
CA GLN A 202 8.99 36.40 31.79
C GLN A 202 9.15 37.85 32.26
N TRP A 203 8.03 38.56 32.37
CA TRP A 203 8.01 39.86 33.03
C TRP A 203 8.47 39.59 34.45
N ALA A 204 9.68 40.06 34.74
CA ALA A 204 10.36 39.86 35.99
C ALA A 204 9.44 40.29 37.14
N ALA A 205 9.07 39.34 38.00
CA ALA A 205 8.49 39.58 39.32
C ALA A 205 9.55 40.17 40.28
N ALA A 206 10.42 41.06 39.80
CA ALA A 206 11.57 41.60 40.52
C ALA A 206 11.32 42.99 41.13
N ASN A 207 10.07 43.46 41.22
CA ASN A 207 9.76 44.81 41.69
C ASN A 207 8.59 44.86 42.71
N GLN A 208 8.57 43.94 43.67
CA GLN A 208 7.76 44.06 44.88
C GLN A 208 8.57 43.63 46.12
N GLN A 209 9.57 44.44 46.51
CA GLN A 209 10.00 44.56 47.90
C GLN A 209 10.42 46.00 48.17
#